data_AF-A0A2D6D441-F1
#
_entry.id   AF-A0A2D6D441-F1
#
_cell.length_a   1.000
_cell.length_b   1.000
_cell.length_c   1.000
_cell.angle_alpha   90.00
_cell.angle_beta   90.00
_cell.angle_gamma   90.00
#
_symmetry.space_group_name_H-M   'P 1'
#
loop_
_entity.id
_entity.type
_entity.pdbx_description
1 polymer ?
#
loop_
_entity_poly.entity_id
_entity_poly.type
_entity_poly.pdbx_seq_one_letter_code
_entity_poly.pdbx_strand_id
1 'polypeptide(L)'
;RIIKLRGRSSFQSPAHLSARMVKAVAEGSEFEWPCGAYITEGEYAGVMMAADTSLGKTGVRYQIPDGDADDLAALKDSHAHLVSLRDQTIADGILPPLNEWKRHNSNL
;
A
#
# COMPACT_ATOMS: atom_id res chain seq x y z
N ARG A 1 15.14 -10.51 9.66
CA ARG A 1 16.44 -11.21 9.86
C ARG A 1 17.26 -11.40 8.58
N ILE A 2 16.69 -11.26 7.38
CA ILE A 2 17.40 -11.55 6.11
C ILE A 2 18.70 -10.75 5.94
N ILE A 3 18.70 -9.44 6.20
CA ILE A 3 19.91 -8.61 6.10
C ILE A 3 21.03 -9.16 7.00
N LYS A 4 20.71 -9.47 8.26
CA LYS A 4 21.68 -10.04 9.21
C LYS A 4 22.23 -11.39 8.73
N LEU A 5 21.39 -12.23 8.12
CA LEU A 5 21.78 -13.57 7.66
C LEU A 5 22.52 -13.58 6.33
N ARG A 6 22.19 -12.66 5.41
CA ARG A 6 22.71 -12.65 4.03
C ARG A 6 23.69 -11.51 3.74
N GLY A 7 23.92 -10.62 4.70
CA GLY A 7 24.75 -9.43 4.54
C GLY A 7 24.20 -8.39 3.55
N ARG A 8 22.93 -8.53 3.14
CA ARG A 8 22.26 -7.64 2.18
C ARG A 8 20.74 -7.81 2.24
N SER A 9 20.02 -6.85 1.66
CA SER A 9 18.56 -6.93 1.48
C SER A 9 18.15 -8.18 0.70
N SER A 10 16.93 -8.66 0.97
CA SER A 10 16.31 -9.71 0.16
C SER A 10 16.10 -9.22 -1.27
N PHE A 11 16.43 -10.04 -2.26
CA PHE A 11 16.20 -9.72 -3.67
C PHE A 11 15.37 -10.79 -4.39
N GLN A 12 15.50 -12.06 -4.00
CA GLN A 12 14.78 -13.17 -4.66
C GLN A 12 13.28 -13.16 -4.37
N SER A 13 12.89 -13.06 -3.09
CA SER A 13 11.49 -13.01 -2.69
C SER A 13 10.74 -11.78 -3.23
N PRO A 14 11.26 -10.53 -3.14
CA PRO A 14 10.55 -9.39 -3.71
C PRO A 14 10.47 -9.49 -5.24
N ALA A 15 11.53 -9.90 -5.94
CA ALA A 15 11.48 -10.06 -7.39
C ALA A 15 10.43 -11.07 -7.83
N HIS A 16 10.34 -12.22 -7.15
CA HIS A 16 9.35 -13.24 -7.45
C HIS A 16 7.91 -12.75 -7.22
N LEU A 17 7.64 -12.12 -6.07
CA LEU A 17 6.30 -11.62 -5.76
C LEU A 17 5.89 -10.49 -6.70
N SER A 18 6.78 -9.54 -7.00
CA SER A 18 6.50 -8.47 -7.97
C SER A 18 6.20 -9.02 -9.36
N ALA A 19 6.96 -10.03 -9.83
CA ALA A 19 6.69 -10.68 -11.11
C ALA A 19 5.31 -11.37 -11.13
N ARG A 20 4.92 -12.01 -10.02
CA ARG A 20 3.57 -12.60 -9.87
C ARG A 20 2.46 -11.55 -9.89
N MET A 21 2.66 -10.39 -9.26
CA MET A 21 1.69 -9.29 -9.32
C MET A 21 1.50 -8.78 -10.75
N VAL A 22 2.58 -8.57 -11.50
CA VAL A 22 2.52 -8.14 -12.91
C VAL A 22 1.83 -9.20 -13.77
N LYS A 23 2.17 -10.47 -13.57
CA LYS A 23 1.54 -11.61 -14.25
C LYS A 23 0.03 -11.64 -13.99
N ALA A 24 -0.41 -11.42 -12.76
CA ALA A 24 -1.82 -11.39 -12.38
C ALA A 24 -2.61 -10.35 -13.18
N VAL A 25 -2.07 -9.12 -13.29
CA VAL A 25 -2.69 -8.07 -14.10
C VAL A 25 -2.69 -8.41 -15.60
N ALA A 26 -1.58 -8.92 -16.13
CA ALA A 26 -1.41 -9.20 -17.55
C ALA A 26 -2.29 -10.37 -18.04
N GLU A 27 -2.31 -11.48 -17.31
CA GLU A 27 -3.03 -12.69 -17.70
C GLU A 27 -4.48 -12.69 -17.19
N GLY A 28 -4.78 -11.85 -16.18
CA GLY A 28 -6.05 -11.85 -15.47
C GLY A 28 -6.23 -12.99 -14.48
N SER A 29 -5.14 -13.62 -14.05
CA SER A 29 -5.15 -14.48 -12.87
C SER A 29 -5.18 -13.63 -11.61
N GLU A 30 -5.71 -14.13 -10.50
CA GLU A 30 -5.68 -13.40 -9.23
C GLU A 30 -4.31 -13.51 -8.54
N PHE A 31 -3.90 -12.42 -7.89
CA PHE A 31 -2.79 -12.43 -6.93
C PHE A 31 -3.34 -12.57 -5.52
N GLU A 32 -2.99 -13.68 -4.86
CA GLU A 32 -3.60 -14.13 -3.59
C GLU A 32 -3.04 -13.47 -2.32
N TRP A 33 -2.08 -12.55 -2.45
CA TRP A 33 -1.41 -11.92 -1.30
C TRP A 33 -1.75 -10.44 -1.20
N PRO A 34 -1.77 -9.86 0.01
CA PRO A 34 -1.94 -8.43 0.20
C PRO A 34 -0.93 -7.63 -0.62
N CYS A 35 -1.39 -6.53 -1.22
CA CYS A 35 -0.57 -5.56 -1.91
C CYS A 35 -0.90 -4.13 -1.44
N GLY A 36 -0.01 -3.19 -1.75
CA GLY A 36 -0.24 -1.78 -1.45
C GLY A 36 -1.37 -1.23 -2.33
N ALA A 37 -2.41 -0.69 -1.70
CA ALA A 37 -3.52 -0.02 -2.37
C ALA A 37 -3.68 1.41 -1.83
N TYR A 38 -4.21 2.30 -2.67
CA TYR A 38 -4.60 3.64 -2.25
C TYR A 38 -5.96 3.57 -1.56
N ILE A 39 -6.01 3.98 -0.30
CA ILE A 39 -7.26 3.99 0.47
C ILE A 39 -7.94 5.34 0.29
N THR A 40 -9.13 5.34 -0.30
CA THR A 40 -9.87 6.57 -0.64
C THR A 40 -10.89 6.96 0.42
N GLU A 41 -11.31 6.03 1.28
CA GLU A 41 -12.45 6.18 2.18
C GLU A 41 -12.17 5.61 3.57
N GLY A 42 -12.90 6.11 4.56
CA GLY A 42 -12.83 5.66 5.95
C GLY A 42 -11.69 6.29 6.76
N GLU A 43 -11.42 5.71 7.92
CA GLU A 43 -10.43 6.21 8.90
C GLU A 43 -8.98 6.21 8.35
N TYR A 44 -8.70 5.31 7.40
CA TYR A 44 -7.36 5.08 6.85
C TYR A 44 -7.12 5.77 5.48
N ALA A 45 -7.98 6.74 5.13
CA ALA A 45 -7.94 7.37 3.80
C ALA A 45 -6.73 8.28 3.58
N GLY A 46 -6.34 8.45 2.31
CA GLY A 46 -5.33 9.42 1.89
C GLY A 46 -3.89 8.92 1.99
N VAL A 47 -3.68 7.61 2.05
CA VAL A 47 -2.36 6.96 2.05
C VAL A 47 -2.37 5.66 1.23
N MET A 48 -1.18 5.23 0.82
CA MET A 48 -0.95 3.88 0.29
C MET A 48 -0.63 2.94 1.46
N MET A 49 -1.38 1.86 1.63
CA MET A 49 -1.10 0.85 2.66
C MET A 49 -1.41 -0.56 2.17
N ALA A 50 -0.83 -1.56 2.83
CA ALA A 50 -1.21 -2.94 2.60
C ALA A 50 -2.63 -3.16 3.14
N ALA A 51 -3.48 -3.77 2.32
CA ALA A 51 -4.85 -4.13 2.69
C ALA A 51 -5.19 -5.51 2.12
N ASP A 52 -6.30 -6.08 2.58
CA ASP A 52 -6.88 -7.23 1.89
C ASP A 52 -7.28 -6.78 0.48
N THR A 53 -6.64 -7.37 -0.53
CA THR A 53 -6.66 -6.85 -1.90
C THR A 53 -6.85 -7.96 -2.92
N SER A 54 -7.64 -7.63 -3.94
CA SER A 54 -7.78 -8.41 -5.16
C SER A 54 -7.14 -7.62 -6.29
N LEU A 55 -6.02 -8.12 -6.82
CA LEU A 55 -5.30 -7.53 -7.94
C LEU A 55 -5.55 -8.35 -9.22
N GLY A 56 -6.01 -7.68 -10.28
CA GLY A 56 -6.27 -8.30 -11.58
C GLY A 56 -6.35 -7.28 -12.72
N LYS A 57 -7.01 -7.64 -13.83
CA LYS A 57 -7.09 -6.81 -15.06
C LYS A 57 -7.64 -5.40 -14.85
N THR A 58 -8.51 -5.21 -13.86
CA THR A 58 -9.12 -3.91 -13.54
C THR A 58 -8.30 -3.10 -12.53
N GLY A 59 -7.06 -3.50 -12.25
CA GLY A 59 -6.24 -2.91 -11.20
C GLY A 59 -6.49 -3.55 -9.84
N VAL A 60 -6.26 -2.76 -8.78
CA VAL A 60 -6.40 -3.20 -7.38
C VAL A 60 -7.76 -2.81 -6.82
N ARG A 61 -8.42 -3.75 -6.16
CA ARG A 61 -9.53 -3.49 -5.23
C ARG A 61 -9.08 -3.86 -3.83
N TYR A 62 -9.56 -3.14 -2.83
CA TYR A 62 -9.23 -3.40 -1.43
C TYR A 62 -10.50 -3.53 -0.57
N GLN A 63 -10.33 -4.17 0.58
CA GLN A 63 -11.26 -4.13 1.69
C GLN A 63 -10.52 -3.62 2.93
N ILE A 64 -11.20 -2.81 3.74
CA ILE A 64 -10.62 -2.36 5.01
C ILE A 64 -10.49 -3.58 5.92
N PRO A 65 -9.29 -3.87 6.47
CA PRO A 65 -9.11 -5.00 7.36
C PRO A 65 -10.03 -4.90 8.59
N ASP A 66 -10.63 -6.02 8.95
CA ASP A 66 -11.37 -6.21 10.20
C ASP A 66 -10.61 -7.22 11.07
N GLY A 67 -10.75 -7.10 12.39
CA GLY A 67 -9.93 -7.87 13.32
C GLY A 67 -10.29 -7.60 14.78
N ASP A 68 -9.48 -8.15 15.68
CA ASP A 68 -9.63 -7.85 17.10
C ASP A 68 -9.15 -6.43 17.44
N ALA A 69 -9.45 -6.00 18.67
CA ALA A 69 -9.13 -4.65 19.11
C ALA A 69 -7.62 -4.36 19.12
N ASP A 70 -6.78 -5.37 19.36
CA ASP A 70 -5.33 -5.22 19.44
C ASP A 70 -4.73 -5.09 18.03
N ASP A 71 -5.21 -5.88 17.07
CA ASP A 71 -4.84 -5.79 15.66
C ASP A 71 -5.26 -4.44 15.05
N LEU A 72 -6.49 -3.97 15.35
CA LEU A 72 -6.98 -2.67 14.89
C LEU A 72 -6.20 -1.50 15.51
N ALA A 73 -5.77 -1.62 16.77
CA ALA A 73 -4.89 -0.63 17.40
C ALA A 73 -3.52 -0.59 16.72
N ALA A 74 -2.91 -1.75 16.45
CA ALA A 74 -1.65 -1.83 15.72
C ALA A 74 -1.76 -1.28 14.28
N LEU A 75 -2.91 -1.51 13.61
CA LEU A 75 -3.19 -0.96 12.29
C LEU A 75 -3.28 0.57 12.33
N LYS A 76 -3.93 1.15 13.35
CA LYS A 76 -3.99 2.61 13.55
C LYS A 76 -2.62 3.22 13.77
N ASP A 77 -1.78 2.59 14.58
CA ASP A 77 -0.39 3.03 14.80
C ASP A 77 0.43 2.97 13.50
N SER A 78 0.28 1.89 12.71
CA SER A 78 0.92 1.78 11.40
C SER A 78 0.42 2.86 10.43
N HIS A 79 -0.88 3.17 10.44
CA HIS A 79 -1.45 4.22 9.61
C HIS A 79 -0.90 5.60 10.00
N ALA A 80 -0.82 5.91 11.29
CA ALA A 80 -0.27 7.17 11.79
C ALA A 80 1.18 7.39 11.33
N HIS A 81 2.00 6.32 11.32
CA HIS A 81 3.35 6.38 10.76
C HIS A 81 3.34 6.74 9.26
N LEU A 82 2.47 6.10 8.47
CA LEU A 82 2.36 6.38 7.03
C LEU A 82 1.91 7.82 6.75
N VAL A 83 0.97 8.34 7.55
CA VAL A 83 0.53 9.74 7.48
C VAL A 83 1.70 10.69 7.76
N SER A 84 2.50 10.42 8.80
CA SER A 84 3.68 11.23 9.10
C SER A 84 4.69 11.24 7.94
N LEU A 85 4.94 10.09 7.30
CA LEU A 85 5.86 10.00 6.16
C LEU A 85 5.32 10.74 4.92
N ARG A 86 4.01 10.65 4.66
CA ARG A 86 3.34 11.41 3.60
C ARG A 86 3.48 12.91 3.84
N ASP A 87 3.17 13.37 5.06
CA ASP A 87 3.19 14.79 5.40
C ASP A 87 4.62 15.35 5.36
N GLN A 88 5.63 14.57 5.76
CA GLN A 88 7.04 14.92 5.55
C GLN A 88 7.37 15.05 4.06
N THR A 89 6.90 14.13 3.23
CA THR A 89 7.13 14.16 1.77
C THR A 89 6.46 15.39 1.12
N ILE A 90 5.34 15.86 1.67
CA ILE A 90 4.71 17.14 1.29
C ILE A 90 5.57 18.32 1.75
N ALA A 91 6.07 18.31 2.99
CA ALA A 91 6.93 19.36 3.52
C ALA A 91 8.26 19.50 2.74
N ASP A 92 8.80 18.38 2.25
CA ASP A 92 9.99 18.33 1.39
C ASP A 92 9.71 18.82 -0.04
N GLY A 93 8.46 19.16 -0.37
CA GLY A 93 8.04 19.68 -1.67
C GLY A 93 7.97 18.63 -2.78
N ILE A 94 8.01 17.34 -2.43
CA ILE A 94 7.96 16.23 -3.38
C ILE A 94 6.50 15.92 -3.76
N LEU A 95 5.58 15.94 -2.79
CA LEU A 95 4.14 15.79 -3.02
C LEU A 95 3.43 17.15 -2.85
N PRO A 96 2.38 17.43 -3.65
CA PRO A 96 1.57 18.63 -3.45
C PRO A 96 0.77 18.53 -2.14
N PRO A 97 0.29 19.67 -1.61
CA PRO A 97 -0.65 19.69 -0.48
C PRO A 97 -1.90 18.84 -0.76
N LEU A 98 -2.44 18.18 0.28
CA LEU A 98 -3.57 17.24 0.15
C LEU A 98 -4.81 17.84 -0.53
N ASN A 99 -5.11 19.10 -0.24
CA ASN A 99 -6.25 19.82 -0.82
C ASN A 99 -6.07 20.12 -2.33
N GLU A 100 -4.88 19.93 -2.88
CA GLU A 100 -4.60 20.09 -4.31
C GLU A 100 -4.60 18.77 -5.08
N TRP A 101 -4.67 17.62 -4.41
CA TRP A 101 -4.54 16.32 -5.07
C TRP A 101 -5.60 16.09 -6.15
N LYS A 102 -6.87 16.42 -5.88
CA LYS A 102 -7.97 16.31 -6.88
C LYS A 102 -7.77 17.20 -8.11
N ARG A 103 -6.99 18.29 -7.99
CA ARG A 103 -6.62 19.14 -9.14
C ARG A 103 -5.66 18.41 -10.07
N HIS A 104 -4.79 17.55 -9.54
CA HIS A 104 -3.77 16.82 -10.30
C HIS A 104 -4.25 15.44 -10.77
N ASN A 105 -5.16 14.80 -10.04
CA ASN A 105 -5.75 13.52 -10.41
C ASN A 105 -7.25 13.51 -10.12
N SER A 106 -8.07 13.55 -11.17
CA SER A 106 -9.53 13.57 -11.09
C SER A 106 -10.16 12.26 -10.61
N ASN A 107 -9.37 11.18 -10.50
CA ASN A 107 -9.84 9.87 -10.03
C ASN A 107 -9.66 9.67 -8.51
N LEU A 108 -9.26 10.73 -7.78
CA LEU A 108 -9.15 10.76 -6.32
C LEU A 108 -10.38 11.41 -5.67
#